data_AF-A0A7L1CLG9-F1
#
_entry.id   AF-A0A7L1CLG9-F1
#
_cell.length_a   1.000
_cell.length_b   1.000
_cell.length_c   1.000
_cell.angle_alpha   90.00
_cell.angle_beta   90.00
_cell.angle_gamma   90.00
#
_symmetry.space_group_name_H-M   'P 1'
#
loop_
_entity.id
_entity.type
_entity.pdbx_description
1 polymer ?
#
loop_
_entity_poly.entity_id
_entity_poly.type
_entity_poly.pdbx_seq_one_letter_code
_entity_poly.pdbx_strand_id
1 'polypeptide(L)'
;RLEMRNFGVKVCVIEPGYFKTMITSVENLEKNFHSRWQKLPEEIKATYGEGYLRQLVAMLKMMQKTYNSNLSLVTNCMEHALTSLHPRTRYSPGWDAKLLYLPISYLPSALTDTL
;
A
#
# COMPACT_ATOMS: atom_id res chain seq x y z
N ARG A 1 -6.65 10.06 -16.44
CA ARG A 1 -8.05 10.54 -16.40
C ARG A 1 -8.32 11.66 -17.41
N LEU A 2 -7.43 12.66 -17.56
CA LEU A 2 -7.69 13.84 -18.39
C LEU A 2 -8.09 13.49 -19.84
N GLU A 3 -7.42 12.51 -20.45
CA GLU A 3 -7.77 11.98 -21.79
C GLU A 3 -9.21 11.47 -21.90
N MET A 4 -9.73 10.82 -20.85
CA MET A 4 -11.09 10.23 -20.85
C MET A 4 -12.19 11.29 -20.71
N ARG A 5 -11.84 12.53 -20.38
CA ARG A 5 -12.78 13.63 -20.18
C ARG A 5 -13.57 13.93 -21.45
N ASN A 6 -12.92 13.86 -22.61
CA ASN A 6 -13.55 14.13 -23.92
C ASN A 6 -14.61 13.09 -24.29
N PHE A 7 -14.55 11.90 -23.69
CA PHE A 7 -15.51 10.82 -23.89
C PHE A 7 -16.64 10.81 -22.85
N GLY A 8 -16.70 11.82 -21.97
CA GLY A 8 -17.68 11.87 -20.88
C GLY A 8 -17.45 10.84 -19.77
N VAL A 9 -16.33 10.10 -19.81
CA VAL A 9 -16.03 9.03 -18.85
C VAL A 9 -15.35 9.61 -17.61
N LYS A 10 -15.98 9.43 -16.44
CA LYS A 10 -15.41 9.79 -15.14
C LYS A 10 -14.56 8.65 -14.61
N VAL A 11 -13.27 8.90 -14.38
CA VAL A 11 -12.35 7.92 -13.77
C VAL A 11 -12.12 8.30 -12.30
N CYS A 12 -12.19 7.33 -11.39
CA CYS A 12 -11.87 7.55 -9.97
C CYS A 12 -10.75 6.60 -9.55
N VAL A 13 -9.81 7.10 -8.75
CA VAL A 13 -8.73 6.28 -8.17
C VAL A 13 -9.05 6.01 -6.70
N ILE A 14 -8.94 4.77 -6.28
CA ILE A 14 -9.11 4.37 -4.87
C ILE A 14 -7.77 3.83 -4.39
N GLU A 15 -7.15 4.54 -3.46
CA GLU A 15 -5.84 4.25 -2.91
C GLU A 15 -5.98 3.93 -1.43
N PRO A 16 -6.26 2.66 -1.10
CA PRO A 16 -6.38 2.25 0.28
C PRO A 16 -5.04 2.31 1.00
N GLY A 17 -5.10 2.61 2.30
CA GLY A 17 -4.02 2.31 3.24
C GLY A 17 -3.88 0.80 3.47
N TYR A 18 -3.27 0.41 4.58
CA TYR A 18 -3.14 -1.00 4.91
C TYR A 18 -4.41 -1.58 5.53
N PHE A 19 -4.98 -2.57 4.85
CA PHE A 19 -6.12 -3.35 5.31
C PHE A 19 -5.74 -4.81 5.46
N LYS A 20 -6.41 -5.53 6.37
CA LYS A 20 -6.24 -6.98 6.55
C LYS A 20 -6.90 -7.73 5.41
N THR A 21 -6.10 -8.21 4.47
CA THR A 21 -6.53 -9.00 3.31
C THR A 21 -5.56 -10.14 3.07
N MET A 22 -5.87 -11.06 2.16
CA MET A 22 -4.95 -12.15 1.78
C MET A 22 -3.64 -11.65 1.17
N ILE A 23 -3.64 -10.46 0.57
CA ILE A 23 -2.45 -9.81 -0.02
C ILE A 23 -1.50 -9.34 1.08
N THR A 24 -2.04 -8.85 2.20
CA THR A 24 -1.29 -8.30 3.34
C THR A 24 -1.09 -9.30 4.47
N SER A 25 -1.47 -10.57 4.28
CA SER A 25 -1.20 -11.65 5.25
C SER A 25 0.31 -11.80 5.45
N VAL A 26 0.75 -11.63 6.69
CA VAL A 26 2.17 -11.73 7.04
C VAL A 26 2.69 -13.14 6.82
N GLU A 27 1.87 -14.15 7.07
CA GLU A 27 2.24 -15.55 6.88
C GLU A 27 2.54 -15.82 5.39
N ASN A 28 1.67 -15.34 4.50
CA ASN A 28 1.87 -15.45 3.06
C ASN A 28 3.08 -14.65 2.59
N LEU A 29 3.24 -13.42 3.07
CA LEU A 29 4.36 -12.54 2.72
C LEU A 29 5.69 -13.13 3.20
N GLU A 30 5.79 -13.55 4.46
CA GLU A 30 6.98 -14.17 5.06
C GLU A 30 7.39 -15.41 4.26
N LYS A 31 6.44 -16.31 3.96
CA LYS A 31 6.71 -17.49 3.13
C LYS A 31 7.23 -17.11 1.74
N ASN A 32 6.62 -16.12 1.11
CA ASN A 32 7.04 -15.63 -0.21
C ASN A 32 8.44 -15.00 -0.17
N PHE A 33 8.76 -14.20 0.85
CA PHE A 33 10.07 -13.59 1.02
C PHE A 33 11.15 -14.63 1.26
N HIS A 34 10.91 -15.63 2.14
CA HIS A 34 11.85 -16.73 2.34
C HIS A 34 12.09 -17.53 1.05
N SER A 35 11.02 -17.87 0.32
CA SER A 35 11.15 -18.61 -0.95
C SER A 35 11.95 -17.82 -2.00
N ARG A 36 11.76 -16.50 -2.08
CA ARG A 36 12.53 -15.64 -2.98
C ARG A 36 13.98 -15.51 -2.53
N TRP A 37 14.21 -15.33 -1.23
CA TRP A 37 15.56 -15.25 -0.66
C TRP A 37 16.39 -16.48 -1.01
N GLN A 38 15.84 -17.67 -0.82
CA GLN A 38 16.53 -18.93 -1.13
C GLN A 38 16.97 -19.03 -2.60
N LYS A 39 16.19 -18.45 -3.52
CA LYS A 39 16.45 -18.46 -4.97
C LYS A 39 17.41 -17.38 -5.44
N LEU A 40 17.80 -16.43 -4.57
CA LEU A 40 18.75 -15.39 -4.94
C LEU A 40 20.17 -15.96 -5.09
N PRO A 41 20.98 -15.44 -6.02
CA PRO A 41 22.41 -15.69 -6.08
C PRO A 41 23.13 -15.26 -4.80
N GLU A 42 24.21 -15.96 -4.47
CA GLU A 42 24.92 -15.78 -3.20
C GLU A 42 25.63 -14.43 -3.09
N GLU A 43 26.06 -13.86 -4.22
CA GLU A 43 26.58 -12.48 -4.28
C GLU A 43 25.53 -11.45 -3.85
N ILE A 44 24.26 -11.64 -4.25
CA ILE A 44 23.17 -10.74 -3.90
C ILE A 44 22.81 -10.93 -2.42
N LYS A 45 22.72 -12.18 -1.94
CA LYS A 45 22.49 -12.47 -0.51
C LYS A 45 23.57 -11.86 0.38
N ALA A 46 24.84 -11.94 -0.04
CA ALA A 46 25.97 -11.35 0.67
C ALA A 46 25.87 -9.81 0.72
N THR A 47 25.43 -9.19 -0.37
CA THR A 47 25.24 -7.73 -0.46
C THR A 47 24.17 -7.22 0.50
N TYR A 48 23.01 -7.88 0.56
CA TYR A 48 21.94 -7.52 1.49
C TYR A 48 22.24 -7.96 2.94
N GLY A 49 22.94 -9.08 3.11
CA GLY A 49 23.21 -9.73 4.38
C GLY A 49 22.01 -10.49 4.95
N GLU A 50 22.29 -11.57 5.69
CA GLU A 50 21.25 -12.42 6.31
C GLU A 50 20.38 -11.68 7.35
N GLY A 51 20.88 -10.58 7.90
CA GLY A 51 20.13 -9.71 8.82
C GLY A 51 18.95 -9.00 8.16
N TYR A 52 19.04 -8.71 6.85
CA TYR A 52 18.02 -7.97 6.12
C TYR A 52 16.68 -8.70 6.09
N LEU A 53 16.68 -9.98 5.74
CA LEU A 53 15.45 -10.78 5.70
C LEU A 53 14.77 -10.85 7.06
N ARG A 54 15.57 -11.01 8.13
CA ARG A 54 15.05 -11.05 9.50
C ARG A 54 14.40 -9.72 9.90
N GLN A 55 15.05 -8.60 9.59
CA GLN A 55 14.51 -7.25 9.86
C GLN A 55 13.23 -6.99 9.06
N LEU A 56 13.21 -7.37 7.78
CA LEU A 56 12.03 -7.25 6.92
C LEU A 56 10.83 -8.02 7.49
N VAL A 57 11.02 -9.28 7.89
CA VAL A 57 9.97 -10.10 8.49
C VAL A 57 9.49 -9.52 9.82
N ALA A 58 10.41 -9.01 10.66
CA ALA A 58 10.06 -8.35 11.91
C ALA A 58 9.22 -7.07 11.67
N MET A 59 9.59 -6.27 10.68
CA MET A 59 8.86 -5.07 10.27
C MET A 59 7.45 -5.42 9.80
N LEU A 60 7.28 -6.47 8.98
CA LEU A 60 5.96 -6.94 8.53
C LEU A 60 5.07 -7.34 9.71
N LYS A 61 5.60 -8.09 10.68
CA LYS A 61 4.88 -8.50 11.90
C LYS A 61 4.48 -7.31 12.76
N MET A 62 5.33 -6.28 12.83
CA MET A 62 5.02 -5.04 13.53
C MET A 62 3.91 -4.25 12.82
N MET A 63 4.02 -4.06 11.50
CA MET A 63 3.06 -3.33 10.69
C MET A 63 1.68 -4.01 10.65
N GLN A 64 1.61 -5.34 10.69
CA GLN A 64 0.32 -6.06 10.70
C GLN A 64 -0.64 -5.62 11.81
N LYS A 65 -0.09 -5.14 12.94
CA LYS A 65 -0.87 -4.64 14.07
C LYS A 65 -1.60 -3.33 13.72
N THR A 66 -1.08 -2.53 12.78
CA THR A 66 -1.68 -1.25 12.37
C THR A 66 -2.70 -1.42 11.24
N TYR A 67 -2.82 -2.61 10.65
CA TYR A 67 -3.72 -2.85 9.52
C TYR A 67 -5.19 -2.78 9.95
N ASN A 68 -5.99 -2.07 9.16
CA ASN A 68 -7.41 -1.93 9.44
C ASN A 68 -8.17 -3.22 9.03
N SER A 69 -8.97 -3.78 9.94
CA SER A 69 -9.84 -4.94 9.65
C SER A 69 -11.14 -4.56 8.94
N ASN A 70 -11.54 -3.29 9.03
CA ASN A 70 -12.80 -2.83 8.46
C ASN A 70 -12.66 -2.54 6.96
N LEU A 71 -12.86 -3.57 6.14
CA LEU A 71 -12.83 -3.48 4.67
C LEU A 71 -13.95 -2.60 4.09
N SER A 72 -15.02 -2.34 4.87
CA SER A 72 -16.13 -1.51 4.39
C SER A 72 -15.70 -0.10 4.01
N LEU A 73 -14.62 0.41 4.61
CA LEU A 73 -14.07 1.73 4.25
C LEU A 73 -13.70 1.81 2.76
N VAL A 74 -13.18 0.72 2.20
CA VAL A 74 -12.83 0.64 0.78
C VAL A 74 -14.08 0.48 -0.08
N THR A 75 -14.97 -0.43 0.29
CA THR A 75 -16.19 -0.70 -0.48
C THR A 75 -17.14 0.50 -0.49
N ASN A 76 -17.23 1.25 0.61
CA ASN A 76 -18.04 2.48 0.66
C ASN A 76 -17.46 3.57 -0.25
N CYS A 77 -16.14 3.63 -0.41
CA CYS A 77 -15.51 4.53 -1.39
C CYS A 77 -15.83 4.09 -2.82
N MET A 78 -15.84 2.77 -3.09
CA MET A 78 -16.26 2.22 -4.38
C MET A 78 -17.73 2.55 -4.68
N GLU A 79 -18.62 2.30 -3.71
CA GLU A 79 -20.04 2.61 -3.81
C GLU A 79 -20.25 4.10 -4.12
N HIS A 80 -19.65 4.99 -3.32
CA HIS A 80 -19.76 6.43 -3.56
C HIS A 80 -19.19 6.86 -4.92
N ALA A 81 -18.10 6.23 -5.39
CA ALA A 81 -17.54 6.53 -6.70
C ALA A 81 -18.48 6.14 -7.85
N LEU A 82 -19.31 5.12 -7.66
CA LEU A 82 -20.25 4.61 -8.67
C LEU A 82 -21.62 5.31 -8.61
N THR A 83 -22.12 5.64 -7.41
CA THR A 83 -23.49 6.16 -7.23
C THR A 83 -23.57 7.68 -7.17
N SER A 84 -22.48 8.38 -6.89
CA SER A 84 -22.49 9.84 -6.77
C SER A 84 -22.65 10.53 -8.11
N LEU A 85 -23.49 11.58 -8.16
CA LEU A 85 -23.58 12.47 -9.32
C LEU A 85 -22.24 13.17 -9.61
N HIS A 86 -21.47 13.48 -8.56
CA HIS A 86 -20.20 14.19 -8.62
C HIS A 86 -19.11 13.44 -7.83
N PRO A 87 -18.64 12.28 -8.34
CA PRO A 87 -17.66 11.47 -7.64
C PRO A 87 -16.30 12.17 -7.61
N ARG A 88 -15.57 12.00 -6.49
CA ARG A 88 -14.20 12.51 -6.32
C ARG A 88 -13.24 11.81 -7.27
N THR A 89 -12.20 12.51 -7.69
CA THR A 89 -11.15 11.92 -8.56
C THR A 89 -10.27 10.91 -7.83
N ARG A 90 -10.05 11.12 -6.53
CA ARG A 90 -9.22 10.25 -5.69
C ARG A 90 -9.91 10.01 -4.35
N TYR A 91 -9.93 8.76 -3.92
CA TYR A 91 -10.39 8.32 -2.60
C TYR A 91 -9.24 7.66 -1.89
N SER A 92 -9.05 8.00 -0.62
CA SER A 92 -8.00 7.43 0.22
C SER A 92 -8.67 6.79 1.44
N PRO A 93 -9.22 5.56 1.33
CA PRO A 93 -9.79 4.86 2.46
C PRO A 93 -8.69 4.41 3.43
N GLY A 94 -8.90 4.66 4.71
CA GLY A 94 -7.90 4.45 5.76
C GLY A 94 -7.45 5.75 6.42
N TRP A 95 -7.13 5.68 7.71
CA TRP A 95 -6.61 6.83 8.47
C TRP A 95 -5.12 7.05 8.18
N ASP A 96 -4.37 5.96 8.04
CA ASP A 96 -2.99 5.93 7.61
C ASP A 96 -2.79 6.55 6.23
N ALA A 97 -3.64 6.22 5.25
CA ALA A 97 -3.64 6.83 3.92
C ALA A 97 -3.78 8.36 3.98
N LYS A 98 -4.63 8.86 4.89
CA LYS A 98 -4.91 10.30 5.01
C LYS A 98 -3.90 11.07 5.85
N LEU A 99 -3.35 10.45 6.89
CA LEU A 99 -2.51 11.15 7.88
C LEU A 99 -1.01 10.91 7.71
N LEU A 100 -0.60 9.82 7.06
CA LEU A 100 0.82 9.52 6.84
C LEU A 100 1.19 9.73 5.38
N TYR A 101 0.56 8.97 4.48
CA TYR A 101 0.94 8.97 3.08
C TYR A 101 0.63 10.29 2.36
N LEU A 102 -0.52 10.89 2.65
CA LEU A 102 -0.91 12.15 2.03
C LEU A 102 0.07 13.29 2.43
N PRO A 103 0.41 13.53 3.71
CA PRO A 103 1.41 14.55 4.05
C PRO A 103 2.81 14.25 3.51
N ILE A 104 3.26 12.98 3.55
CA ILE A 104 4.55 12.57 2.98
C ILE A 104 4.62 12.90 1.48
N SER A 105 3.52 12.75 0.75
CA SER A 105 3.49 13.08 -0.69
C SER A 105 3.69 14.57 -1.01
N TYR A 106 3.56 15.46 -0.02
CA TYR A 106 3.80 16.89 -0.17
C TYR A 106 5.14 17.36 0.42
N LEU A 107 5.89 16.47 1.08
CA LEU A 107 7.20 16.78 1.64
C LEU A 107 8.26 16.86 0.52
N PRO A 108 9.29 17.74 0.65
CA PRO A 108 10.42 17.77 -0.26
C PRO A 108 11.12 16.41 -0.36
N SER A 109 11.59 16.05 -1.56
CA SER A 109 12.22 14.75 -1.83
C SER A 109 13.38 14.43 -0.87
N ALA A 110 14.18 15.43 -0.51
CA ALA A 110 15.29 15.25 0.43
C ALA A 110 14.83 14.76 1.81
N LEU A 111 13.65 15.15 2.28
CA LEU A 111 13.10 14.69 3.56
C LEU A 111 12.42 13.33 3.42
N THR A 112 11.74 13.09 2.30
CA THR A 112 11.08 11.80 2.05
C THR A 112 12.07 10.67 1.86
N ASP A 113 13.23 10.92 1.24
CA ASP A 113 14.25 9.89 0.98
C ASP A 113 15.00 9.46 2.26
N THR A 114 14.97 10.31 3.29
CA THR A 114 15.57 10.01 4.60
C THR A 114 14.65 9.28 5.57
N LEU A 115 13.33 9.28 5.31
CA LEU A 115 12.29 8.68 6.13
C LEU A 115 12.03 7.22 5.74
#